data_AF-A0A7C4X2I3-F1
#
_entry.id   AF-A0A7C4X2I3-F1
#
_cell.length_a   1.000
_cell.length_b   1.000
_cell.length_c   1.000
_cell.angle_alpha   90.00
_cell.angle_beta   90.00
_cell.angle_gamma   90.00
#
_symmetry.space_group_name_H-M   'P 1'
#
loop_
_entity.id
_entity.type
_entity.pdbx_description
1 polymer ?
#
loop_
_entity_poly.entity_id
_entity_poly.type
_entity_poly.pdbx_seq_one_letter_code
_entity_poly.pdbx_strand_id
1 'polypeptide(L)'
;MAHGFRRASRVPSLATGSRRRRALRELGRGNGAFRRGDFEAARAAYQAAVDADARYAPAWNNLGVALERLGQSIEALRCFNQALRISPSYVDAWCNKGVSFLHAGREARAIECFTAALKLEPNAGLALMNLGILHARRGAMKDAVDLLRRAASEDRDYATLWLNLGTALLESKDPDKALQCFNVALGRRPEFAEGWLQKGRALLAAGKPEEAEFCLERALRIRPTLLDAKKELDALRRASS
;
A
#
# COMPACT_ATOMS: atom_id res chain seq x y z
N MET A 1 58.13 -6.81 -40.36
CA MET A 1 57.60 -5.55 -39.79
C MET A 1 56.19 -5.86 -39.27
N ALA A 2 55.96 -6.32 -38.05
CA ALA A 2 56.15 -5.71 -36.73
C ALA A 2 55.23 -4.50 -36.44
N HIS A 3 54.42 -4.66 -35.38
CA HIS A 3 53.62 -3.69 -34.61
C HIS A 3 52.23 -3.30 -35.15
N GLY A 4 51.14 -3.31 -34.39
CA GLY A 4 50.97 -3.57 -32.96
C GLY A 4 49.55 -3.25 -32.46
N PHE A 5 49.25 -3.83 -31.29
CA PHE A 5 48.24 -3.46 -30.30
C PHE A 5 46.74 -3.76 -30.53
N ARG A 6 46.37 -4.94 -30.00
CA ARG A 6 45.17 -5.17 -29.19
C ARG A 6 44.75 -3.91 -28.41
N ARG A 7 43.54 -3.40 -28.67
CA ARG A 7 42.77 -2.73 -27.60
C ARG A 7 41.88 -3.75 -26.95
N ALA A 8 42.27 -4.07 -25.72
CA ALA A 8 41.56 -4.94 -24.81
C ALA A 8 40.05 -4.62 -24.79
N SER A 9 39.27 -5.64 -25.06
CA SER A 9 37.94 -5.85 -24.47
C SER A 9 37.96 -5.37 -23.03
N ARG A 10 37.29 -4.24 -22.75
CA ARG A 10 37.03 -3.77 -21.39
C ARG A 10 36.26 -4.88 -20.70
N VAL A 11 36.91 -5.61 -19.79
CA VAL A 11 36.25 -6.52 -18.87
C VAL A 11 35.41 -5.65 -17.92
N PRO A 12 34.07 -5.63 -17.98
CA PRO A 12 33.28 -4.75 -17.13
C PRO A 12 33.09 -5.33 -15.71
N SER A 13 33.67 -6.48 -15.36
CA SER A 13 33.17 -7.31 -14.24
C SER A 13 33.69 -6.95 -12.85
N LEU A 14 34.92 -6.44 -12.69
CA LEU A 14 35.51 -6.25 -11.35
C LEU A 14 35.14 -4.91 -10.70
N ALA A 15 35.19 -3.80 -11.46
CA ALA A 15 34.90 -2.46 -10.95
C ALA A 15 33.40 -2.19 -10.75
N THR A 16 32.53 -2.90 -11.49
CA THR A 16 31.08 -2.91 -11.25
C THR A 16 30.74 -3.73 -10.01
N GLY A 17 31.43 -4.86 -9.80
CA GLY A 17 31.29 -5.69 -8.59
C GLY A 17 31.68 -4.93 -7.31
N SER A 18 32.76 -4.15 -7.31
CA SER A 18 33.17 -3.37 -6.13
C SER A 18 32.17 -2.26 -5.78
N ARG A 19 31.67 -1.54 -6.79
CA ARG A 19 30.64 -0.50 -6.64
C ARG A 19 29.32 -1.06 -6.13
N ARG A 20 28.83 -2.14 -6.75
CA ARG A 20 27.60 -2.83 -6.33
C ARG A 20 27.70 -3.35 -4.90
N ARG A 21 28.85 -3.94 -4.51
CA ARG A 21 29.07 -4.40 -3.13
C ARG A 21 29.02 -3.25 -2.13
N ARG A 22 29.59 -2.09 -2.46
CA ARG A 22 29.48 -0.90 -1.61
C ARG A 22 28.01 -0.46 -1.49
N ALA A 23 27.30 -0.33 -2.61
CA ALA A 23 25.89 0.06 -2.60
C ALA A 23 25.00 -0.88 -1.77
N LEU A 24 25.24 -2.19 -1.85
CA LEU A 24 24.52 -3.19 -1.03
C LEU A 24 24.78 -3.03 0.47
N ARG A 25 26.02 -2.74 0.87
CA ARG A 25 26.34 -2.47 2.29
C ARG A 25 25.60 -1.23 2.79
N GLU A 26 25.62 -0.16 2.00
CA GLU A 26 24.92 1.07 2.32
C GLU A 26 23.40 0.89 2.42
N LEU A 27 22.81 0.11 1.51
CA LEU A 27 21.41 -0.30 1.60
C LEU A 27 21.12 -1.10 2.88
N GLY A 28 22.02 -2.00 3.29
CA GLY A 28 21.90 -2.71 4.56
C GLY A 28 21.86 -1.75 5.76
N ARG A 29 22.75 -0.75 5.77
CA ARG A 29 22.75 0.31 6.80
C ARG A 29 21.45 1.11 6.80
N GLY A 30 21.01 1.55 5.61
CA GLY A 30 19.78 2.31 5.44
C GLY A 30 18.54 1.54 5.87
N ASN A 31 18.42 0.26 5.50
CA ASN A 31 17.33 -0.62 5.92
C ASN A 31 17.31 -0.78 7.45
N GLY A 32 18.49 -0.87 8.08
CA GLY A 32 18.61 -0.92 9.53
C GLY A 32 18.14 0.36 10.22
N ALA A 33 18.54 1.53 9.71
CA ALA A 33 18.09 2.83 10.21
C ALA A 33 16.58 3.03 10.02
N PHE A 34 16.07 2.66 8.84
CA PHE A 34 14.66 2.75 8.50
C PHE A 34 13.78 1.93 9.46
N ARG A 35 14.19 0.70 9.80
CA ARG A 35 13.48 -0.13 10.79
C ARG A 35 13.45 0.48 12.19
N ARG A 36 14.43 1.32 12.54
CA ARG A 36 14.45 2.04 13.82
C ARG A 36 13.66 3.35 13.79
N GLY A 37 13.09 3.72 12.64
CA GLY A 37 12.39 5.00 12.45
C GLY A 37 13.33 6.20 12.24
N ASP A 38 14.65 5.97 12.16
CA ASP A 38 15.62 7.03 11.87
C ASP A 38 15.69 7.26 10.36
N PHE A 39 14.72 8.03 9.85
CA PHE A 39 14.55 8.29 8.42
C PHE A 39 15.65 9.18 7.85
N GLU A 40 16.25 10.05 8.67
CA GLU A 40 17.37 10.88 8.25
C GLU A 40 18.64 10.05 8.04
N ALA A 41 18.98 9.16 8.97
CA ALA A 41 20.09 8.23 8.77
C ALA A 41 19.82 7.24 7.63
N ALA A 42 18.56 6.81 7.46
CA ALA A 42 18.17 5.97 6.32
C ALA A 42 18.38 6.70 4.99
N ARG A 43 17.93 7.95 4.87
CA ARG A 43 18.15 8.81 3.70
C ARG A 43 19.63 8.93 3.38
N ALA A 44 20.47 9.26 4.37
CA ALA A 44 21.91 9.42 4.18
C ALA A 44 22.57 8.13 3.68
N ALA A 45 22.21 6.98 4.26
CA ALA A 45 22.74 5.69 3.83
C ALA A 45 22.26 5.29 2.43
N TYR A 46 20.98 5.51 2.09
CA TYR A 46 20.50 5.24 0.73
C TYR A 46 21.10 6.19 -0.30
N GLN A 47 21.36 7.45 0.03
CA GLN A 47 22.10 8.37 -0.82
C GLN A 47 23.53 7.85 -1.06
N ALA A 48 24.24 7.41 -0.02
CA ALA A 48 25.54 6.79 -0.17
C ALA A 48 25.50 5.51 -1.05
N ALA A 49 24.39 4.76 -1.01
CA ALA A 49 24.18 3.61 -1.90
C ALA A 49 24.03 4.05 -3.37
N VAL A 50 23.28 5.12 -3.62
CA VAL A 50 23.13 5.73 -4.95
C VAL A 50 24.47 6.25 -5.46
N ASP A 51 25.25 6.94 -4.63
CA ASP A 51 26.55 7.50 -5.01
C ASP A 51 27.56 6.38 -5.31
N ALA A 52 27.48 5.25 -4.60
CA ALA A 52 28.31 4.08 -4.86
C ALA A 52 27.96 3.40 -6.19
N ASP A 53 26.66 3.30 -6.54
CA ASP A 53 26.20 2.73 -7.80
C ASP A 53 24.89 3.35 -8.27
N ALA A 54 25.00 4.42 -9.05
CA ALA A 54 23.85 5.15 -9.59
C ALA A 54 22.98 4.34 -10.57
N ARG A 55 23.41 3.14 -10.99
CA ARG A 55 22.63 2.20 -11.80
C ARG A 55 21.97 1.11 -10.95
N TYR A 56 21.88 1.29 -9.64
CA TYR A 56 21.14 0.39 -8.76
C TYR A 56 19.73 0.89 -8.49
N ALA A 57 18.73 0.34 -9.18
CA ALA A 57 17.33 0.76 -9.01
C ALA A 57 16.82 0.64 -7.56
N PRO A 58 17.11 -0.43 -6.79
CA PRO A 58 16.78 -0.52 -5.37
C PRO A 58 17.31 0.63 -4.50
N ALA A 59 18.51 1.15 -4.78
CA ALA A 59 19.06 2.28 -4.02
C ALA A 59 18.21 3.56 -4.22
N TRP A 60 17.84 3.84 -5.46
CA TRP A 60 16.94 4.95 -5.79
C TRP A 60 15.55 4.76 -5.21
N ASN A 61 14.97 3.56 -5.29
CA ASN A 61 13.65 3.28 -4.70
C ASN A 61 13.67 3.52 -3.19
N ASN A 62 14.65 2.96 -2.47
CA ASN A 62 14.70 3.07 -1.01
C ASN A 62 15.00 4.49 -0.54
N LEU A 63 15.83 5.23 -1.29
CA LEU A 63 16.01 6.67 -1.07
C LEU A 63 14.67 7.41 -1.21
N GLY A 64 13.90 7.13 -2.26
CA GLY A 64 12.56 7.72 -2.46
C GLY A 64 11.61 7.41 -1.30
N VAL A 65 11.61 6.18 -0.79
CA VAL A 65 10.79 5.79 0.37
C VAL A 65 11.21 6.57 1.63
N ALA A 66 12.50 6.75 1.89
CA ALA A 66 12.97 7.55 3.03
C ALA A 66 12.57 9.03 2.90
N LEU A 67 12.67 9.60 1.68
CA LEU A 67 12.27 10.98 1.39
C LEU A 67 10.76 11.19 1.60
N GLU A 68 9.90 10.25 1.19
CA GLU A 68 8.46 10.30 1.50
C GLU A 68 8.20 10.33 3.01
N ARG A 69 8.93 9.52 3.80
CA ARG A 69 8.79 9.52 5.27
C ARG A 69 9.22 10.84 5.92
N LEU A 70 10.07 11.60 5.25
CA LEU A 70 10.51 12.94 5.66
C LEU A 70 9.63 14.06 5.08
N GLY A 71 8.56 13.74 4.36
CA GLY A 71 7.68 14.73 3.71
C GLY A 71 8.27 15.38 2.45
N GLN A 72 9.39 14.85 1.93
CA GLN A 72 10.09 15.37 0.74
C GLN A 72 9.56 14.68 -0.54
N SER A 73 8.27 14.86 -0.82
CA SER A 73 7.56 14.09 -1.86
C SER A 73 8.03 14.39 -3.30
N ILE A 74 8.47 15.62 -3.59
CA ILE A 74 8.95 15.98 -4.94
C ILE A 74 10.25 15.22 -5.24
N GLU A 75 11.18 15.21 -4.29
CA GLU A 75 12.44 14.49 -4.37
C GLU A 75 12.20 12.98 -4.44
N ALA A 76 11.26 12.46 -3.65
CA ALA A 76 10.89 11.05 -3.70
C ALA A 76 10.38 10.61 -5.08
N LEU A 77 9.50 11.39 -5.71
CA LEU A 77 9.03 11.12 -7.07
C LEU A 77 10.18 11.11 -8.09
N ARG A 78 11.17 12.00 -7.94
CA ARG A 78 12.38 11.98 -8.78
C ARG A 78 13.17 10.68 -8.59
N CYS A 79 13.33 10.22 -7.35
CA CYS A 79 13.99 8.96 -7.04
C CYS A 79 13.25 7.75 -7.64
N PHE A 80 11.92 7.67 -7.52
CA PHE A 80 11.14 6.59 -8.13
C PHE A 80 11.22 6.61 -9.65
N ASN A 81 11.12 7.80 -10.27
CA ASN A 81 11.31 7.93 -11.73
C ASN A 81 12.71 7.46 -12.17
N GLN A 82 13.74 7.77 -11.39
CA GLN A 82 15.09 7.33 -11.67
C GLN A 82 15.25 5.80 -11.52
N ALA A 83 14.65 5.20 -10.49
CA ALA A 83 14.60 3.74 -10.33
C ALA A 83 13.92 3.07 -11.54
N LEU A 84 12.79 3.62 -12.00
CA LEU A 84 12.03 3.12 -13.16
C LEU A 84 12.75 3.36 -14.49
N ARG A 85 13.55 4.43 -14.62
CA ARG A 85 14.41 4.64 -15.79
C ARG A 85 15.51 3.58 -15.89
N ILE A 86 16.05 3.15 -14.75
CA ILE A 86 17.08 2.09 -14.68
C ILE A 86 16.44 0.72 -14.91
N SER A 87 15.28 0.48 -14.30
CA SER A 87 14.57 -0.79 -14.34
C SER A 87 13.06 -0.54 -14.50
N PRO A 88 12.55 -0.45 -15.74
CA PRO A 88 11.12 -0.19 -15.99
C PRO A 88 10.18 -1.27 -15.43
N SER A 89 10.69 -2.49 -15.23
CA SER A 89 9.97 -3.62 -14.65
C SER A 89 10.00 -3.66 -13.11
N TYR A 90 10.50 -2.62 -12.44
CA TYR A 90 10.63 -2.64 -10.98
C TYR A 90 9.29 -2.31 -10.31
N VAL A 91 8.54 -3.36 -9.93
CA VAL A 91 7.19 -3.29 -9.38
C VAL A 91 7.10 -2.41 -8.14
N ASP A 92 8.02 -2.55 -7.17
CA ASP A 92 8.02 -1.74 -5.94
C ASP A 92 8.11 -0.24 -6.24
N ALA A 93 8.91 0.16 -7.24
CA ALA A 93 9.06 1.56 -7.60
C ALA A 93 7.78 2.13 -8.25
N TRP A 94 7.05 1.34 -9.03
CA TRP A 94 5.71 1.71 -9.52
C TRP A 94 4.72 1.87 -8.37
N CYS A 95 4.68 0.90 -7.47
CA CYS A 95 3.85 0.90 -6.27
C CYS A 95 4.11 2.15 -5.39
N ASN A 96 5.37 2.40 -5.03
CA ASN A 96 5.75 3.53 -4.17
C ASN A 96 5.48 4.88 -4.84
N LYS A 97 5.71 4.99 -6.15
CA LYS A 97 5.33 6.18 -6.93
C LYS A 97 3.82 6.40 -6.93
N GLY A 98 3.02 5.33 -7.04
CA GLY A 98 1.57 5.39 -6.95
C GLY A 98 1.09 5.92 -5.59
N VAL A 99 1.67 5.42 -4.49
CA VAL A 99 1.38 5.90 -3.13
C VAL A 99 1.75 7.38 -2.95
N SER A 100 2.92 7.81 -3.45
CA SER A 100 3.32 9.22 -3.42
C SER A 100 2.33 10.12 -4.16
N PHE A 101 1.80 9.69 -5.31
CA PHE A 101 0.73 10.41 -5.99
C PHE A 101 -0.58 10.47 -5.20
N LEU A 102 -0.92 9.43 -4.43
CA LEU A 102 -2.08 9.46 -3.53
C LEU A 102 -1.91 10.51 -2.43
N HIS A 103 -0.74 10.56 -1.79
CA HIS A 103 -0.43 11.61 -0.81
C HIS A 103 -0.53 13.02 -1.40
N ALA A 104 -0.17 13.18 -2.68
CA ALA A 104 -0.29 14.44 -3.40
C ALA A 104 -1.70 14.71 -3.99
N GLY A 105 -2.70 13.87 -3.70
CA GLY A 105 -4.07 14.01 -4.22
C GLY A 105 -4.22 13.78 -5.72
N ARG A 106 -3.21 13.18 -6.38
CA ARG A 106 -3.17 12.92 -7.83
C ARG A 106 -3.65 11.51 -8.15
N GLU A 107 -4.91 11.21 -7.87
CA GLU A 107 -5.46 9.85 -7.98
C GLU A 107 -5.32 9.25 -9.39
N ALA A 108 -5.54 10.03 -10.46
CA ALA A 108 -5.38 9.54 -11.83
C ALA A 108 -3.96 9.01 -12.11
N ARG A 109 -2.93 9.71 -11.62
CA ARG A 109 -1.53 9.29 -11.75
C ARG A 109 -1.21 8.08 -10.88
N ALA A 110 -1.83 7.98 -9.72
CA ALA A 110 -1.69 6.79 -8.87
C ALA A 110 -2.25 5.54 -9.57
N ILE A 111 -3.42 5.64 -10.20
CA ILE A 111 -4.02 4.56 -10.99
C ILE A 111 -3.12 4.12 -12.13
N GLU A 112 -2.54 5.07 -12.88
CA GLU A 112 -1.56 4.75 -13.93
C GLU A 112 -0.40 3.90 -13.37
N CYS A 113 0.13 4.29 -12.20
CA CYS A 113 1.24 3.58 -11.57
C CYS A 113 0.87 2.19 -11.07
N PHE A 114 -0.25 2.04 -10.36
CA PHE A 114 -0.70 0.72 -9.90
C PHE A 114 -1.09 -0.20 -11.05
N THR A 115 -1.70 0.34 -12.11
CA THR A 115 -1.98 -0.42 -13.33
C THR A 115 -0.69 -0.89 -13.99
N ALA A 116 0.35 -0.05 -14.05
CA ALA A 116 1.65 -0.45 -14.56
C ALA A 116 2.29 -1.56 -13.71
N ALA A 117 2.20 -1.47 -12.38
CA ALA A 117 2.66 -2.52 -11.47
C ALA A 117 1.93 -3.85 -11.72
N LEU A 118 0.59 -3.84 -11.86
CA LEU A 118 -0.21 -5.05 -12.10
C LEU A 118 -0.01 -5.67 -13.49
N LYS A 119 0.41 -4.88 -14.49
CA LYS A 119 0.82 -5.42 -15.79
C LYS A 119 2.12 -6.22 -15.70
N LEU A 120 3.01 -5.85 -14.78
CA LEU A 120 4.29 -6.52 -14.55
C LEU A 120 4.14 -7.71 -13.61
N GLU A 121 3.38 -7.53 -12.54
CA GLU A 121 3.12 -8.53 -11.51
C GLU A 121 1.63 -8.50 -11.13
N PRO A 122 0.80 -9.39 -11.71
CA PRO A 122 -0.64 -9.40 -11.50
C PRO A 122 -1.08 -9.57 -10.04
N ASN A 123 -0.22 -10.13 -9.18
CA ASN A 123 -0.53 -10.39 -7.78
C ASN A 123 0.16 -9.40 -6.82
N ALA A 124 0.65 -8.27 -7.32
CA ALA A 124 1.24 -7.22 -6.48
C ALA A 124 0.19 -6.67 -5.49
N GLY A 125 0.18 -7.18 -4.26
CA GLY A 125 -0.86 -6.93 -3.26
C GLY A 125 -1.07 -5.46 -2.93
N LEU A 126 0.01 -4.67 -2.82
CA LEU A 126 -0.08 -3.23 -2.58
C LEU A 126 -0.78 -2.50 -3.73
N ALA A 127 -0.52 -2.89 -4.98
CA ALA A 127 -1.16 -2.30 -6.15
C ALA A 127 -2.64 -2.73 -6.25
N LEU A 128 -2.94 -4.02 -6.03
CA LEU A 128 -4.32 -4.53 -6.00
C LEU A 128 -5.17 -3.79 -4.96
N MET A 129 -4.64 -3.64 -3.73
CA MET A 129 -5.34 -2.96 -2.65
C MET A 129 -5.62 -1.50 -2.98
N ASN A 130 -4.59 -0.74 -3.33
CA ASN A 130 -4.76 0.70 -3.56
C ASN A 130 -5.62 0.97 -4.81
N LEU A 131 -5.46 0.19 -5.87
CA LEU A 131 -6.31 0.32 -7.05
C LEU A 131 -7.76 -0.04 -6.72
N GLY A 132 -8.00 -1.11 -5.96
CA GLY A 132 -9.34 -1.49 -5.52
C GLY A 132 -10.03 -0.38 -4.71
N ILE A 133 -9.33 0.24 -3.76
CA ILE A 133 -9.83 1.39 -2.99
C ILE A 133 -10.16 2.58 -3.90
N LEU A 134 -9.31 2.87 -4.89
CA LEU A 134 -9.54 3.96 -5.84
C LEU A 134 -10.74 3.71 -6.75
N HIS A 135 -10.95 2.47 -7.20
CA HIS A 135 -12.13 2.10 -7.96
C HIS A 135 -13.41 2.22 -7.12
N ALA A 136 -13.37 1.82 -5.84
CA ALA A 136 -14.49 2.00 -4.92
C ALA A 136 -14.85 3.49 -4.77
N ARG A 137 -13.86 4.36 -4.51
CA ARG A 137 -14.09 5.82 -4.42
C ARG A 137 -14.72 6.44 -5.67
N ARG A 138 -14.51 5.83 -6.84
CA ARG A 138 -15.08 6.26 -8.12
C ARG A 138 -16.44 5.65 -8.44
N GLY A 139 -17.01 4.84 -7.54
CA GLY A 139 -18.27 4.13 -7.78
C GLY A 139 -18.12 2.85 -8.61
N ALA A 140 -16.91 2.48 -9.04
CA ALA A 140 -16.65 1.29 -9.84
C ALA A 140 -16.57 0.03 -8.96
N MET A 141 -17.68 -0.31 -8.30
CA MET A 141 -17.71 -1.30 -7.23
C MET A 141 -17.36 -2.72 -7.69
N LYS A 142 -17.76 -3.11 -8.90
CA LYS A 142 -17.43 -4.43 -9.45
C LYS A 142 -15.90 -4.62 -9.55
N ASP A 143 -15.21 -3.66 -10.16
CA ASP A 143 -13.76 -3.68 -10.29
C ASP A 143 -13.08 -3.64 -8.91
N ALA A 144 -13.60 -2.83 -7.99
CA ALA A 144 -13.09 -2.72 -6.63
C ALA A 144 -13.16 -4.06 -5.89
N VAL A 145 -14.31 -4.74 -5.93
CA VAL A 145 -14.51 -6.06 -5.30
C VAL A 145 -13.56 -7.10 -5.90
N ASP A 146 -13.39 -7.13 -7.23
CA ASP A 146 -12.51 -8.09 -7.89
C ASP A 146 -11.03 -7.86 -7.50
N LEU A 147 -10.58 -6.61 -7.47
CA LEU A 147 -9.22 -6.25 -7.06
C LEU A 147 -8.96 -6.54 -5.59
N LEU A 148 -9.88 -6.15 -4.69
CA LEU A 148 -9.74 -6.36 -3.26
C LEU A 148 -9.83 -7.84 -2.87
N ARG A 149 -10.63 -8.63 -3.59
CA ARG A 149 -10.68 -10.09 -3.41
C ARG A 149 -9.35 -10.74 -3.76
N ARG A 150 -8.73 -10.33 -4.88
CA ARG A 150 -7.39 -10.79 -5.26
C ARG A 150 -6.34 -10.38 -4.24
N ALA A 151 -6.41 -9.16 -3.72
CA ALA A 151 -5.49 -8.73 -2.66
C ALA A 151 -5.64 -9.59 -1.40
N ALA A 152 -6.89 -9.83 -0.96
CA ALA A 152 -7.19 -10.62 0.24
C ALA A 152 -6.86 -12.12 0.08
N SER A 153 -6.80 -12.64 -1.15
CA SER A 153 -6.37 -14.02 -1.38
C SER A 153 -4.85 -14.22 -1.22
N GLU A 154 -4.05 -13.19 -1.50
CA GLU A 154 -2.60 -13.19 -1.34
C GLU A 154 -2.19 -13.01 0.13
N ASP A 155 -2.84 -12.07 0.83
CA ASP A 155 -2.64 -11.85 2.27
C ASP A 155 -3.96 -12.04 3.02
N ARG A 156 -4.21 -13.29 3.40
CA ARG A 156 -5.43 -13.68 4.11
C ARG A 156 -5.48 -13.18 5.55
N ASP A 157 -4.36 -12.79 6.12
CA ASP A 157 -4.26 -12.38 7.52
C ASP A 157 -4.38 -10.85 7.69
N TYR A 158 -4.29 -10.09 6.60
CA TYR A 158 -4.42 -8.63 6.65
C TYR A 158 -5.88 -8.17 6.80
N ALA A 159 -6.30 -7.96 8.05
CA ALA A 159 -7.66 -7.57 8.44
C ALA A 159 -8.20 -6.34 7.67
N THR A 160 -7.35 -5.37 7.33
CA THR A 160 -7.76 -4.17 6.59
C THR A 160 -8.21 -4.49 5.17
N LEU A 161 -7.66 -5.52 4.52
CA LEU A 161 -8.14 -5.95 3.19
C LEU A 161 -9.57 -6.49 3.27
N TRP A 162 -9.84 -7.32 4.27
CA TRP A 162 -11.18 -7.85 4.50
C TRP A 162 -12.18 -6.75 4.85
N LEU A 163 -11.77 -5.73 5.62
CA LEU A 163 -12.61 -4.56 5.88
C LEU A 163 -12.95 -3.81 4.58
N ASN A 164 -11.93 -3.54 3.74
CA ASN A 164 -12.12 -2.80 2.49
C ASN A 164 -13.00 -3.59 1.52
N LEU A 165 -12.78 -4.91 1.39
CA LEU A 165 -13.60 -5.80 0.58
C LEU A 165 -15.05 -5.84 1.07
N GLY A 166 -15.26 -5.99 2.38
CA GLY A 166 -16.60 -5.98 2.98
C GLY A 166 -17.32 -4.66 2.75
N THR A 167 -16.61 -3.53 2.86
CA THR A 167 -17.17 -2.20 2.59
C THR A 167 -17.61 -2.08 1.12
N ALA A 168 -16.76 -2.48 0.18
CA ALA A 168 -17.10 -2.46 -1.25
C ALA A 168 -18.29 -3.39 -1.60
N LEU A 169 -18.41 -4.54 -0.93
CA LEU A 169 -19.54 -5.46 -1.08
C LEU A 169 -20.84 -4.88 -0.52
N LEU A 170 -20.77 -4.20 0.63
CA LEU A 170 -21.92 -3.53 1.22
C LEU A 170 -22.44 -2.42 0.30
N GLU A 171 -21.55 -1.61 -0.26
CA GLU A 171 -21.90 -0.58 -1.25
C GLU A 171 -22.44 -1.19 -2.56
N SER A 172 -22.03 -2.43 -2.89
CA SER A 172 -22.59 -3.23 -3.99
C SER A 172 -23.95 -3.87 -3.67
N LYS A 173 -24.55 -3.57 -2.51
CA LYS A 173 -25.81 -4.15 -2.01
C LYS A 173 -25.75 -5.67 -1.78
N ASP A 174 -24.59 -6.19 -1.38
CA ASP A 174 -24.42 -7.58 -0.96
C ASP A 174 -24.03 -7.65 0.53
N PRO A 175 -25.00 -7.38 1.44
CA PRO A 175 -24.73 -7.32 2.88
C PRO A 175 -24.28 -8.68 3.45
N ASP A 176 -24.76 -9.79 2.91
CA ASP A 176 -24.39 -11.12 3.40
C ASP A 176 -22.91 -11.43 3.19
N LYS A 177 -22.37 -11.17 1.98
CA LYS A 177 -20.93 -11.32 1.74
C LYS A 177 -20.12 -10.28 2.50
N ALA A 178 -20.64 -9.05 2.65
CA ALA A 178 -19.97 -8.03 3.47
C ALA A 178 -19.79 -8.50 4.92
N LEU A 179 -20.83 -9.09 5.53
CA LEU A 179 -20.77 -9.64 6.89
C LEU A 179 -19.73 -10.74 7.03
N GLN A 180 -19.60 -11.63 6.03
CA GLN A 180 -18.54 -12.66 6.03
C GLN A 180 -17.16 -12.01 6.07
N CYS A 181 -16.91 -10.99 5.24
CA CYS A 181 -15.64 -10.27 5.23
C CYS A 181 -15.38 -9.55 6.57
N PHE A 182 -16.38 -8.89 7.15
CA PHE A 182 -16.22 -8.22 8.44
C PHE A 182 -15.97 -9.20 9.58
N ASN A 183 -16.58 -10.39 9.56
CA ASN A 183 -16.30 -11.44 10.54
C ASN A 183 -14.85 -11.92 10.45
N VAL A 184 -14.31 -12.09 9.23
CA VAL A 184 -12.89 -12.42 9.06
C VAL A 184 -12.00 -11.28 9.58
N ALA A 185 -12.28 -10.03 9.21
CA ALA A 185 -11.51 -8.87 9.67
C ALA A 185 -11.48 -8.76 11.20
N LEU A 186 -12.65 -8.89 11.85
CA LEU A 186 -12.80 -8.77 13.30
C LEU A 186 -12.31 -10.00 14.06
N GLY A 187 -12.32 -11.19 13.44
CA GLY A 187 -11.68 -12.38 14.01
C GLY A 187 -10.16 -12.24 14.10
N ARG A 188 -9.55 -11.47 13.19
CA ARG A 188 -8.10 -11.17 13.20
C ARG A 188 -7.76 -9.97 14.07
N ARG A 189 -8.60 -8.94 14.04
CA ARG A 189 -8.43 -7.70 14.82
C ARG A 189 -9.74 -7.31 15.53
N PRO A 190 -10.03 -7.90 16.70
CA PRO A 190 -11.24 -7.59 17.45
C PRO A 190 -11.32 -6.13 17.91
N GLU A 191 -10.18 -5.45 18.03
CA GLU A 191 -10.07 -4.04 18.40
C GLU A 191 -10.25 -3.07 17.22
N PHE A 192 -10.66 -3.57 16.04
CA PHE A 192 -10.86 -2.71 14.87
C PHE A 192 -12.23 -2.02 14.93
N ALA A 193 -12.26 -0.80 15.48
CA ALA A 193 -13.49 -0.04 15.69
C ALA A 193 -14.29 0.21 14.40
N GLU A 194 -13.59 0.54 13.29
CA GLU A 194 -14.20 0.69 11.96
C GLU A 194 -14.84 -0.62 11.47
N GLY A 195 -14.25 -1.77 11.78
CA GLY A 195 -14.82 -3.07 11.42
C GLY A 195 -16.16 -3.33 12.12
N TRP A 196 -16.28 -2.96 13.39
CA TRP A 196 -17.54 -3.08 14.12
C TRP A 196 -18.60 -2.12 13.59
N LEU A 197 -18.23 -0.88 13.26
CA LEU A 197 -19.13 0.08 12.61
C LEU A 197 -19.66 -0.46 11.27
N GLN A 198 -18.76 -0.90 10.39
CA GLN A 198 -19.16 -1.40 9.06
C GLN A 198 -19.98 -2.70 9.15
N LYS A 199 -19.68 -3.56 10.12
CA LYS A 199 -20.51 -4.73 10.42
C LYS A 199 -21.91 -4.33 10.88
N GLY A 200 -22.04 -3.33 11.76
CA GLY A 200 -23.33 -2.77 12.18
C GLY A 200 -24.14 -2.26 10.99
N ARG A 201 -23.52 -1.50 10.08
CA ARG A 201 -24.16 -1.03 8.84
C ARG A 201 -24.65 -2.17 7.95
N ALA A 202 -23.86 -3.22 7.78
CA ALA A 202 -24.28 -4.38 7.01
C ALA A 202 -25.43 -5.15 7.68
N LEU A 203 -25.47 -5.22 9.01
CA LEU A 203 -26.59 -5.83 9.75
C LEU A 203 -27.87 -5.01 9.60
N LEU A 204 -27.79 -3.67 9.65
CA LEU A 204 -28.94 -2.81 9.35
C LEU A 204 -29.46 -3.03 7.93
N ALA A 205 -28.56 -3.09 6.95
CA ALA A 205 -28.92 -3.37 5.55
C ALA A 205 -29.53 -4.78 5.37
N ALA A 206 -29.17 -5.73 6.23
CA ALA A 206 -29.74 -7.09 6.26
C ALA A 206 -31.02 -7.20 7.12
N GLY A 207 -31.52 -6.09 7.68
CA GLY A 207 -32.73 -6.09 8.51
C GLY A 207 -32.55 -6.71 9.90
N LYS A 208 -31.34 -6.66 10.47
CA LYS A 208 -30.98 -7.22 11.78
C LYS A 208 -30.60 -6.12 12.80
N PRO A 209 -31.55 -5.30 13.24
CA PRO A 209 -31.27 -4.11 14.05
C PRO A 209 -30.66 -4.44 15.44
N GLU A 210 -31.08 -5.52 16.09
CA GLU A 210 -30.59 -5.89 17.42
C GLU A 210 -29.10 -6.29 17.39
N GLU A 211 -28.71 -7.08 16.39
CA GLU A 211 -27.31 -7.44 16.17
C GLU A 211 -26.47 -6.21 15.78
N ALA A 212 -27.07 -5.27 15.04
CA ALA A 212 -26.42 -4.03 14.64
C ALA A 212 -26.14 -3.13 15.85
N GLU A 213 -27.09 -3.00 16.78
CA GLU A 213 -26.92 -2.24 18.02
C GLU A 213 -25.68 -2.72 18.78
N PHE A 214 -25.56 -4.04 19.01
CA PHE A 214 -24.39 -4.63 19.66
C PHE A 214 -23.07 -4.23 18.97
N CYS A 215 -23.04 -4.28 17.64
CA CYS A 215 -21.85 -3.93 16.87
C CYS A 215 -21.50 -2.44 17.01
N LEU A 216 -22.49 -1.54 16.95
CA LEU A 216 -22.28 -0.10 17.11
C LEU A 216 -21.80 0.26 18.53
N GLU A 217 -22.36 -0.39 19.56
CA GLU A 217 -21.88 -0.24 20.94
C GLU A 217 -20.44 -0.71 21.11
N ARG A 218 -20.08 -1.84 20.49
CA ARG A 218 -18.70 -2.34 20.48
C ARG A 218 -17.76 -1.34 19.81
N ALA A 219 -18.14 -0.78 18.67
CA ALA A 219 -17.35 0.24 17.97
C ALA A 219 -17.09 1.46 18.88
N LEU A 220 -18.12 1.96 19.57
CA LEU A 220 -18.01 3.10 20.49
C LEU A 220 -17.24 2.76 21.77
N ARG A 221 -17.32 1.53 22.28
CA ARG A 221 -16.50 1.08 23.42
C ARG A 221 -15.01 1.12 23.10
N ILE A 222 -14.64 0.70 21.88
CA ILE A 222 -13.25 0.73 21.41
C ILE A 222 -12.83 2.18 21.13
N ARG A 223 -13.69 2.95 20.45
CA ARG A 223 -13.42 4.34 20.11
C ARG A 223 -14.66 5.23 20.31
N PRO A 224 -14.79 5.88 21.48
CA PRO A 224 -15.95 6.71 21.81
C PRO A 224 -16.14 7.92 20.90
N THR A 225 -15.10 8.34 20.19
CA THR A 225 -15.11 9.50 19.27
C THR A 225 -15.67 9.18 17.88
N LEU A 226 -16.13 7.94 17.62
CA LEU A 226 -16.77 7.57 16.36
C LEU A 226 -18.16 8.20 16.20
N LEU A 227 -18.19 9.42 15.65
CA LEU A 227 -19.44 10.16 15.44
C LEU A 227 -20.45 9.40 14.58
N ASP A 228 -19.99 8.70 13.55
CA ASP A 228 -20.84 7.90 12.67
C ASP A 228 -21.55 6.77 13.43
N ALA A 229 -20.80 6.01 14.24
CA ALA A 229 -21.36 4.93 15.04
C ALA A 229 -22.37 5.46 16.07
N LYS A 230 -22.07 6.61 16.68
CA LYS A 230 -22.98 7.27 17.62
C LYS A 230 -24.28 7.69 16.94
N LYS A 231 -24.19 8.37 15.79
CA LYS A 231 -25.37 8.82 15.03
C LYS A 231 -26.26 7.64 14.64
N GLU A 232 -25.69 6.55 14.16
CA GLU A 232 -26.43 5.34 13.77
C GLU A 232 -27.08 4.66 14.96
N LEU A 233 -26.37 4.56 16.10
CA LEU A 233 -26.92 3.99 17.33
C LEU A 233 -28.08 4.82 17.88
N ASP A 234 -27.94 6.15 17.91
CA ASP A 234 -28.98 7.06 18.37
C ASP A 234 -30.21 7.05 17.44
N ALA A 235 -30.01 6.85 16.13
CA ALA A 235 -31.11 6.68 15.18
C ALA A 235 -31.85 5.36 15.39
N LEU A 236 -31.11 4.27 15.62
CA LEU A 236 -31.67 2.94 15.86
C LEU A 236 -32.54 2.93 17.13
N ARG A 237 -32.05 3.48 18.24
CA ARG A 237 -32.77 3.53 19.51
C ARG A 237 -34.07 4.33 19.45
N ARG A 238 -34.09 5.40 18.65
CA ARG A 238 -35.29 6.21 18.41
C ARG A 238 -36.32 5.51 17.55
N ALA A 239 -35.92 4.58 16.70
CA ALA A 239 -36.84 3.79 15.88
C ALA A 239 -37.48 2.63 16.67
N SER A 240 -36.86 2.20 17.77
CA SER A 240 -37.33 1.11 18.63
C SER A 240 -38.12 1.57 19.86
N SER A 241 -38.24 2.89 20.08
CA SER A 241 -39.00 3.53 21.18
C SER A 241 -40.39 3.96 20.74
#